data_AF-A0A1I8AB28-F1
#
_entry.id   AF-A0A1I8AB28-F1
#
_cell.length_a   1.000
_cell.length_b   1.000
_cell.length_c   1.000
_cell.angle_alpha   90.00
_cell.angle_beta   90.00
_cell.angle_gamma   90.00
#
_symmetry.space_group_name_H-M   'P 1'
#
loop_
_entity.id
_entity.type
_entity.pdbx_description
1 polymer ?
#
loop_
_entity_poly.entity_id
_entity_poly.type
_entity_poly.pdbx_seq_one_letter_code
_entity_poly.pdbx_strand_id
1 'polypeptide(L)'
;MFSTGISCLFIIFGISSDSSECSRHAEYSPITVGSVLIGMGTFFFSYDGHAAFPTIQHDMKEPHKFGRSVFLAYIVVTMIYMPVALLGYLTYGSSIGESIIDSIQTPWLQMAANTLIAIHCILTLVFVLNPLNQEAEEHLNLPHTFGLERVICRSIMMFLVVFVAESVPTFGPLVNLVGGSTITLTAIVFPCLFNVYLKAQEHETEDRIPTLEKIVSSTPKPKLILITLIMVFGVVAGTAATYSAIKDLSTTHFAMPCYILPFVSTPEVTSVSAIRCCGPAFNVSSRGTPDVCFG
;
A
#
# COMPACT_ATOMS: atom_id res chain seq x y z
N MET A 1 -14.40 2.23 -6.15
CA MET A 1 -14.99 1.93 -4.83
C MET A 1 -16.00 0.79 -4.89
N PHE A 2 -16.97 0.79 -5.81
CA PHE A 2 -17.95 -0.31 -5.91
C PHE A 2 -17.29 -1.68 -6.18
N SER A 3 -16.33 -1.75 -7.11
CA SER A 3 -15.57 -2.98 -7.39
C SER A 3 -14.81 -3.49 -6.16
N THR A 4 -14.13 -2.60 -5.42
CA THR A 4 -13.43 -2.93 -4.18
C THR A 4 -14.39 -3.45 -3.12
N GLY A 5 -15.54 -2.79 -2.92
CA GLY A 5 -16.55 -3.22 -1.96
C GLY A 5 -17.09 -4.62 -2.25
N ILE A 6 -17.42 -4.91 -3.52
CA ILE A 6 -17.85 -6.25 -3.92
C ILE A 6 -16.72 -7.26 -3.76
N SER A 7 -15.48 -6.90 -4.10
CA SER A 7 -14.33 -7.78 -3.91
C SER A 7 -14.15 -8.15 -2.44
N CYS A 8 -14.24 -7.18 -1.53
CA CYS A 8 -14.19 -7.44 -0.09
C CYS A 8 -15.31 -8.37 0.38
N LEU A 9 -16.53 -8.27 -0.20
CA LEU A 9 -17.61 -9.22 0.11
C LEU A 9 -17.28 -10.64 -0.35
N PHE A 10 -16.72 -10.82 -1.55
CA PHE A 10 -16.26 -12.13 -2.02
C PHE A 10 -15.11 -12.68 -1.16
N ILE A 11 -14.18 -11.82 -0.74
CA ILE A 11 -13.08 -12.19 0.15
C ILE A 11 -13.63 -12.68 1.50
N ILE A 12 -14.52 -11.90 2.13
CA ILE A 12 -15.14 -12.28 3.41
C ILE A 12 -15.93 -13.58 3.28
N PHE A 13 -16.66 -13.76 2.18
CA PHE A 13 -17.40 -15.00 1.93
C PHE A 13 -16.45 -16.20 1.73
N GLY A 14 -15.35 -16.02 1.01
CA GLY A 14 -14.30 -17.03 0.84
C GLY A 14 -13.67 -17.45 2.17
N ILE A 15 -13.23 -16.47 2.97
CA ILE A 15 -12.68 -16.71 4.31
C ILE A 15 -13.71 -17.45 5.18
N SER A 16 -14.96 -17.02 5.17
CA SER A 16 -16.03 -17.65 5.97
C SER A 16 -16.27 -19.11 5.56
N SER A 17 -16.16 -19.42 4.26
CA SER A 17 -16.27 -20.79 3.74
C SER A 17 -15.11 -21.67 4.17
N ASP A 18 -13.90 -21.12 4.29
CA ASP A 18 -12.70 -21.87 4.70
C ASP A 18 -12.57 -21.98 6.23
N SER A 19 -13.26 -21.12 6.97
CA SER A 19 -13.16 -20.98 8.43
C SER A 19 -13.40 -22.28 9.20
N SER A 20 -14.31 -23.15 8.75
CA SER A 20 -14.65 -24.38 9.48
C SER A 20 -13.49 -25.36 9.62
N GLU A 21 -12.59 -25.40 8.64
CA GLU A 21 -11.45 -26.33 8.62
C GLU A 21 -10.12 -25.63 8.85
N CYS A 22 -9.89 -24.47 8.24
CA CYS A 22 -8.62 -23.75 8.36
C CYS A 22 -8.40 -23.19 9.77
N SER A 23 -9.44 -22.68 10.45
CA SER A 23 -9.28 -22.10 11.79
C SER A 23 -8.81 -23.11 12.85
N ARG A 24 -9.11 -24.40 12.66
CA ARG A 24 -8.68 -25.48 13.57
C ARG A 24 -7.19 -25.80 13.45
N HIS A 25 -6.60 -25.50 12.29
CA HIS A 25 -5.20 -25.76 11.96
C HIS A 25 -4.39 -24.46 11.85
N ALA A 26 -4.98 -23.32 12.21
CA ALA A 26 -4.32 -22.03 12.18
C ALA A 26 -3.29 -21.94 13.31
N GLU A 27 -2.04 -21.68 12.95
CA GLU A 27 -0.97 -21.38 13.90
C GLU A 27 -0.71 -19.88 13.95
N TYR A 28 -0.42 -19.37 15.14
CA TYR A 28 -0.13 -17.95 15.34
C TYR A 28 1.32 -17.80 15.79
N SER A 29 2.14 -17.22 14.92
CA SER A 29 3.53 -16.92 15.24
C SER A 29 3.63 -15.94 16.41
N PRO A 30 4.62 -16.10 17.31
CA PRO A 30 4.80 -15.20 18.43
C PRO A 30 5.10 -13.78 17.94
N ILE A 31 4.57 -12.79 18.66
CA ILE A 31 4.80 -11.37 18.35
C ILE A 31 6.25 -11.03 18.69
N THR A 32 7.02 -10.66 17.68
CA THR A 32 8.39 -10.16 17.83
C THR A 32 8.45 -8.68 17.46
N VAL A 33 9.47 -7.97 17.94
CA VAL A 33 9.69 -6.56 17.56
C VAL A 33 9.84 -6.43 16.04
N GLY A 34 10.55 -7.36 15.40
CA GLY A 34 10.72 -7.38 13.94
C GLY A 34 9.38 -7.52 13.19
N SER A 35 8.52 -8.45 13.60
CA SER A 35 7.21 -8.62 12.96
C SER A 35 6.29 -7.40 13.15
N VAL A 36 6.37 -6.72 14.30
CA VAL A 36 5.63 -5.48 14.53
C VAL A 36 6.12 -4.35 13.62
N LEU A 37 7.44 -4.19 13.47
CA LEU A 37 8.03 -3.16 12.61
C LEU A 37 7.72 -3.38 11.13
N ILE A 38 7.73 -4.64 10.67
CA ILE A 38 7.35 -5.00 9.30
C ILE A 38 5.85 -4.73 9.08
N GLY A 39 4.99 -5.19 9.98
CA GLY A 39 3.54 -4.95 9.89
C GLY A 39 3.15 -3.48 9.98
N MET A 40 3.94 -2.66 10.69
CA MET A 40 3.78 -1.21 10.72
C MET A 40 4.02 -0.57 9.35
N GLY A 41 4.97 -1.09 8.56
CA GLY A 41 5.16 -0.69 7.16
C GLY A 41 3.92 -0.97 6.32
N THR A 42 3.37 -2.18 6.39
CA THR A 42 2.11 -2.53 5.71
C THR A 42 0.96 -1.62 6.16
N PHE A 43 0.87 -1.33 7.46
CA PHE A 43 -0.16 -0.47 8.01
C PHE A 43 -0.06 0.96 7.47
N PHE A 44 1.13 1.58 7.48
CA PHE A 44 1.31 2.91 6.91
C PHE A 44 1.00 2.93 5.41
N PHE A 45 1.43 1.92 4.66
CA PHE A 45 1.10 1.81 3.24
C PHE A 45 -0.40 1.74 2.99
N SER A 46 -1.14 0.97 3.82
CA SER A 46 -2.58 0.77 3.65
C SER A 46 -3.39 2.06 3.81
N TYR A 47 -2.87 3.05 4.55
CA TYR A 47 -3.55 4.33 4.80
C TYR A 47 -3.00 5.49 3.95
N ASP A 48 -2.23 5.19 2.91
CA ASP A 48 -1.68 6.19 2.02
C ASP A 48 -2.70 6.78 1.02
N GLY A 49 -2.40 7.99 0.58
CA GLY A 49 -3.22 8.83 -0.28
C GLY A 49 -2.72 10.28 -0.30
N HIS A 50 -1.78 10.60 0.57
CA HIS A 50 -1.28 11.95 0.85
C HIS A 50 -0.75 12.67 -0.38
N ALA A 51 -0.12 11.96 -1.32
CA ALA A 51 0.38 12.55 -2.56
C ALA A 51 -0.73 13.03 -3.51
N ALA A 52 -1.89 12.35 -3.50
CA ALA A 52 -3.03 12.70 -4.36
C ALA A 52 -3.98 13.71 -3.71
N PHE A 53 -3.92 13.87 -2.38
CA PHE A 53 -4.83 14.73 -1.61
C PHE A 53 -4.88 16.19 -2.09
N PRO A 54 -3.76 16.88 -2.38
CA PRO A 54 -3.82 18.25 -2.88
C PRO A 54 -4.55 18.37 -4.21
N THR A 55 -4.28 17.47 -5.17
CA THR A 55 -4.96 17.45 -6.47
C THR A 55 -6.45 17.15 -6.30
N ILE A 56 -6.80 16.16 -5.46
CA ILE A 56 -8.20 15.83 -5.16
C ILE A 56 -8.91 17.04 -4.53
N GLN A 57 -8.27 17.71 -3.56
CA GLN A 57 -8.82 18.89 -2.90
C GLN A 57 -9.01 20.05 -3.89
N HIS A 58 -8.06 20.27 -4.78
CA HIS A 58 -8.14 21.28 -5.83
C HIS A 58 -9.32 21.01 -6.78
N ASP A 59 -9.55 19.75 -7.14
CA ASP A 59 -10.59 19.34 -8.08
C ASP A 59 -11.99 19.21 -7.43
N MET A 60 -12.10 19.31 -6.10
CA MET A 60 -13.39 19.29 -5.40
C MET A 60 -14.20 20.54 -5.74
N LYS A 61 -15.51 20.35 -5.98
CA LYS A 61 -16.48 21.46 -6.13
C LYS A 61 -16.48 22.42 -4.92
N GLU A 62 -16.27 21.89 -3.71
CA GLU A 62 -16.21 22.65 -2.46
C GLU A 62 -14.95 22.27 -1.66
N PRO A 63 -13.76 22.83 -1.98
CA PRO A 63 -12.48 22.43 -1.39
C PRO A 63 -12.41 22.57 0.13
N HIS A 64 -13.13 23.54 0.71
CA HIS A 64 -13.20 23.76 2.16
C HIS A 64 -13.82 22.58 2.94
N LYS A 65 -14.56 21.68 2.27
CA LYS A 65 -15.13 20.47 2.87
C LYS A 65 -14.18 19.28 2.86
N PHE A 66 -12.96 19.42 2.33
CA PHE A 66 -11.98 18.35 2.20
C PHE A 66 -11.72 17.61 3.52
N GLY A 67 -11.55 18.33 4.64
CA GLY A 67 -11.33 17.69 5.94
C GLY A 67 -12.46 16.75 6.38
N ARG A 68 -13.73 17.09 6.10
CA ARG A 68 -14.88 16.21 6.38
C ARG A 68 -14.90 15.00 5.46
N SER A 69 -14.52 15.20 4.19
CA SER A 69 -14.42 14.14 3.19
C SER A 69 -13.37 13.10 3.60
N VAL A 70 -12.15 13.55 3.93
CA VAL A 70 -11.03 12.68 4.34
C VAL A 70 -11.34 11.94 5.64
N PHE A 71 -11.92 12.62 6.63
CA PHE A 71 -12.31 11.98 7.88
C PHE A 71 -13.30 10.83 7.66
N LEU A 72 -14.34 11.07 6.86
CA LEU A 72 -15.30 10.04 6.50
C LEU A 72 -14.65 8.90 5.69
N ALA A 73 -13.76 9.23 4.75
CA ALA A 73 -13.04 8.24 3.95
C ALA A 73 -12.21 7.29 4.83
N TYR A 74 -11.46 7.81 5.80
CA TYR A 74 -10.68 6.97 6.72
C TYR A 74 -11.52 6.06 7.62
N ILE A 75 -12.70 6.53 8.06
CA ILE A 75 -13.66 5.68 8.78
C ILE A 75 -14.12 4.53 7.89
N VAL A 76 -14.55 4.83 6.67
CA VAL A 76 -15.05 3.83 5.72
C VAL A 76 -13.96 2.81 5.37
N VAL A 77 -12.74 3.26 5.08
CA VAL A 77 -11.59 2.39 4.80
C VAL A 77 -11.29 1.46 5.98
N THR A 78 -11.26 2.01 7.20
CA THR A 78 -11.01 1.19 8.41
C THR A 78 -12.10 0.15 8.63
N MET A 79 -13.37 0.50 8.39
CA MET A 79 -14.51 -0.42 8.48
C MET A 79 -14.46 -1.55 7.44
N ILE A 80 -13.76 -1.35 6.32
CA ILE A 80 -13.56 -2.38 5.29
C ILE A 80 -12.33 -3.24 5.63
N TYR A 81 -11.23 -2.62 6.06
CA TYR A 81 -9.98 -3.32 6.35
C TYR A 81 -10.05 -4.21 7.57
N MET A 82 -10.63 -3.70 8.67
CA MET A 82 -10.62 -4.43 9.95
C MET A 82 -11.31 -5.80 9.88
N PRO A 83 -12.51 -5.95 9.30
CA PRO A 83 -13.14 -7.27 9.17
C PRO A 83 -12.34 -8.24 8.32
N VAL A 84 -11.79 -7.79 7.19
CA VAL A 84 -10.99 -8.64 6.28
C VAL A 84 -9.72 -9.11 6.98
N ALA A 85 -8.99 -8.19 7.62
CA ALA A 85 -7.75 -8.50 8.34
C ALA A 85 -8.00 -9.44 9.52
N LEU A 86 -9.04 -9.17 10.33
CA LEU A 86 -9.36 -9.98 11.50
C LEU A 86 -9.81 -11.39 11.11
N LEU A 87 -10.77 -11.52 10.19
CA LEU A 87 -11.28 -12.82 9.75
C LEU A 87 -10.19 -13.64 9.05
N GLY A 88 -9.39 -12.98 8.21
CA GLY A 88 -8.26 -13.62 7.53
C GLY A 88 -7.23 -14.15 8.53
N TYR A 89 -6.80 -13.31 9.48
CA TYR A 89 -5.88 -13.71 10.54
C TYR A 89 -6.41 -14.89 11.36
N LEU A 90 -7.66 -14.81 11.83
CA LEU A 90 -8.25 -15.88 12.64
C LEU A 90 -8.41 -17.19 11.87
N THR A 91 -8.68 -17.13 10.57
CA THR A 91 -8.94 -18.32 9.75
C THR A 91 -7.67 -19.00 9.26
N TYR A 92 -6.67 -18.24 8.82
CA TYR A 92 -5.49 -18.77 8.15
C TYR A 92 -4.22 -18.71 9.00
N GLY A 93 -4.15 -17.84 10.02
CA GLY A 93 -2.98 -17.68 10.89
C GLY A 93 -1.70 -17.38 10.10
N SER A 94 -0.65 -18.16 10.35
CA SER A 94 0.65 -18.09 9.67
C SER A 94 0.63 -18.54 8.21
N SER A 95 -0.43 -19.20 7.74
CA SER A 95 -0.54 -19.69 6.36
C SER A 95 -0.98 -18.62 5.35
N ILE A 96 -1.27 -17.40 5.80
CA ILE A 96 -1.66 -16.26 4.95
C ILE A 96 -0.57 -15.99 3.89
N GLY A 97 -0.98 -15.89 2.62
CA GLY A 97 -0.12 -15.45 1.53
C GLY A 97 0.15 -13.93 1.54
N GLU A 98 1.03 -13.46 0.67
CA GLU A 98 1.31 -12.02 0.54
C GLU A 98 0.05 -11.21 0.21
N SER A 99 -0.87 -11.82 -0.55
CA SER A 99 -2.24 -11.37 -0.73
C SER A 99 -3.19 -12.30 0.01
N ILE A 100 -4.16 -11.71 0.73
CA ILE A 100 -5.23 -12.48 1.38
C ILE A 100 -6.09 -13.23 0.37
N ILE A 101 -6.20 -12.72 -0.86
CA ILE A 101 -6.99 -13.36 -1.93
C ILE A 101 -6.38 -14.71 -2.29
N ASP A 102 -5.05 -14.82 -2.30
CA ASP A 102 -4.34 -16.06 -2.62
C ASP A 102 -4.46 -17.12 -1.52
N SER A 103 -4.94 -16.75 -0.34
CA SER A 103 -5.19 -17.67 0.77
C SER A 103 -6.58 -18.31 0.68
N ILE A 104 -7.48 -17.77 -0.15
CA ILE A 104 -8.84 -18.29 -0.32
C ILE A 104 -8.78 -19.57 -1.13
N GLN A 105 -9.32 -20.66 -0.57
CA GLN A 105 -9.20 -21.97 -1.20
C GLN A 105 -10.28 -22.27 -2.24
N THR A 106 -11.21 -21.34 -2.45
CA THR A 106 -12.28 -21.48 -3.44
C THR A 106 -11.88 -20.74 -4.73
N PRO A 107 -11.52 -21.45 -5.83
CA PRO A 107 -10.88 -20.84 -7.00
C PRO A 107 -11.74 -19.78 -7.71
N TRP A 108 -13.05 -20.01 -7.79
CA TRP A 108 -13.95 -19.06 -8.46
C TRP A 108 -14.12 -17.76 -7.64
N LEU A 109 -14.09 -17.84 -6.31
CA LEU A 109 -14.14 -16.65 -5.43
C LEU A 109 -12.83 -15.88 -5.52
N GLN A 110 -11.71 -16.58 -5.49
CA GLN A 110 -10.37 -16.01 -5.69
C GLN A 110 -10.30 -15.27 -7.04
N MET A 111 -10.70 -15.93 -8.13
CA MET A 111 -10.70 -15.35 -9.48
C MET A 111 -11.64 -14.13 -9.60
N ALA A 112 -12.83 -14.20 -9.01
CA ALA A 112 -13.77 -13.07 -8.99
C ALA A 112 -13.22 -11.88 -8.20
N ALA A 113 -12.68 -12.12 -7.01
CA ALA A 113 -12.06 -11.08 -6.18
C ALA A 113 -10.86 -10.43 -6.87
N ASN A 114 -9.95 -11.25 -7.44
CA ASN A 114 -8.79 -10.78 -8.21
C ASN A 114 -9.21 -9.94 -9.42
N THR A 115 -10.22 -10.38 -10.18
CA THR A 115 -10.72 -9.62 -11.34
C THR A 115 -11.27 -8.26 -10.92
N LEU A 116 -12.04 -8.19 -9.83
CA LEU A 116 -12.59 -6.95 -9.32
C LEU A 116 -11.52 -5.99 -8.77
N ILE A 117 -10.49 -6.52 -8.10
CA ILE A 117 -9.32 -5.72 -7.68
C ILE A 117 -8.53 -5.25 -8.90
N ALA A 118 -8.32 -6.08 -9.92
CA ALA A 118 -7.65 -5.67 -11.15
C ALA A 118 -8.39 -4.51 -11.84
N ILE A 119 -9.73 -4.61 -11.97
CA ILE A 119 -10.55 -3.51 -12.48
C ILE A 119 -10.40 -2.25 -11.61
N HIS A 120 -10.42 -2.41 -10.29
CA HIS A 120 -10.19 -1.28 -9.38
C HIS A 120 -8.84 -0.61 -9.63
N CYS A 121 -7.76 -1.38 -9.66
CA CYS A 121 -6.40 -0.90 -9.86
C CYS A 121 -6.25 -0.15 -11.19
N ILE A 122 -6.79 -0.69 -12.29
CA ILE A 122 -6.77 -0.02 -13.61
C ILE A 122 -7.45 1.34 -13.54
N LEU A 123 -8.63 1.41 -12.90
CA LEU A 123 -9.39 2.66 -12.78
C LEU A 123 -8.69 3.66 -11.84
N THR A 124 -8.04 3.21 -10.79
CA THR A 124 -7.32 4.09 -9.84
C THR A 124 -5.97 4.54 -10.34
N LEU A 125 -5.33 3.77 -11.22
CA LEU A 125 -3.99 4.07 -11.75
C LEU A 125 -3.94 5.46 -12.39
N VAL A 126 -5.00 5.87 -13.09
CA VAL A 126 -5.10 7.19 -13.71
C VAL A 126 -5.03 8.31 -12.65
N PHE A 127 -5.68 8.13 -11.51
CA PHE A 127 -5.67 9.11 -10.43
C PHE A 127 -4.31 9.18 -9.73
N VAL A 128 -3.71 8.02 -9.46
CA VAL A 128 -2.41 7.94 -8.76
C VAL A 128 -1.27 8.47 -9.63
N LEU A 129 -1.29 8.21 -10.94
CA LEU A 129 -0.25 8.71 -11.84
C LEU A 129 -0.44 10.16 -12.25
N ASN A 130 -1.60 10.78 -12.03
CA ASN A 130 -1.82 12.15 -12.48
C ASN A 130 -0.87 13.18 -11.83
N PRO A 131 -0.66 13.20 -10.49
CA PRO A 131 0.32 14.09 -9.87
C PRO A 131 1.73 13.85 -10.40
N LEU A 132 2.15 12.59 -10.55
CA LEU A 132 3.45 12.21 -11.07
C LEU A 132 3.66 12.71 -12.52
N ASN A 133 2.63 12.59 -13.35
CA ASN A 133 2.66 13.10 -14.72
C ASN A 133 2.70 14.63 -14.75
N GLN A 134 1.98 15.32 -13.87
CA GLN A 134 2.01 16.78 -13.79
C GLN A 134 3.40 17.29 -13.40
N GLU A 135 4.04 16.64 -12.42
CA GLU A 135 5.41 16.96 -12.00
C GLU A 135 6.42 16.74 -13.13
N ALA A 136 6.32 15.62 -13.86
CA ALA A 136 7.17 15.35 -15.02
C ALA A 136 6.95 16.36 -16.16
N GLU A 137 5.69 16.73 -16.44
CA GLU A 137 5.33 17.74 -17.43
C GLU A 137 5.91 19.12 -17.10
N GLU A 138 5.85 19.52 -15.82
CA GLU A 138 6.40 20.79 -15.34
C GLU A 138 7.93 20.80 -15.42
N HIS A 139 8.59 19.71 -15.02
CA HIS A 139 10.05 19.61 -15.09
C HIS A 139 10.58 19.67 -16.54
N LEU A 140 9.80 19.14 -17.49
CA LEU A 140 10.09 19.19 -18.92
C LEU A 140 9.60 20.47 -19.60
N ASN A 141 9.00 21.41 -18.86
CA ASN A 141 8.40 22.66 -19.36
C ASN A 141 7.40 22.44 -20.50
N LEU A 142 6.61 21.36 -20.41
CA LEU A 142 5.64 21.02 -21.46
C LEU A 142 4.42 21.95 -21.40
N PRO A 143 3.85 22.33 -22.56
CA PRO A 143 2.65 23.14 -22.59
C PRO A 143 1.47 22.37 -21.98
N HIS A 144 0.63 23.06 -21.19
CA HIS A 144 -0.55 22.46 -20.56
C HIS A 144 -1.69 22.14 -21.54
N THR A 145 -1.54 22.46 -22.83
CA THR A 145 -2.48 22.11 -23.88
C THR A 145 -2.39 20.64 -24.26
N PHE A 146 -3.42 20.13 -24.93
CA PHE A 146 -3.34 18.78 -25.49
C PHE A 146 -2.33 18.77 -26.65
N GLY A 147 -1.25 18.01 -26.50
CA GLY A 147 -0.15 17.95 -27.45
C GLY A 147 0.55 16.58 -27.44
N LEU A 148 1.21 16.27 -28.55
CA LEU A 148 1.90 15.00 -28.75
C LEU A 148 3.04 14.78 -27.73
N GLU A 149 3.72 15.86 -27.34
CA GLU A 149 4.76 15.85 -26.30
C GLU A 149 4.24 15.32 -24.95
N ARG A 150 3.04 15.76 -24.57
CA ARG A 150 2.38 15.33 -23.33
C ARG A 150 1.98 13.86 -23.39
N VAL A 151 1.46 13.40 -24.53
CA VAL A 151 1.13 11.99 -24.75
C VAL A 151 2.36 11.11 -24.64
N ILE A 152 3.49 11.52 -25.24
CA ILE A 152 4.76 10.81 -25.15
C ILE A 152 5.25 10.76 -23.70
N CYS A 153 5.29 11.91 -23.01
CA CYS A 153 5.73 11.99 -21.61
C CYS A 153 4.94 11.03 -20.71
N ARG A 154 3.60 11.09 -20.76
CA ARG A 154 2.73 10.21 -19.97
C ARG A 154 2.89 8.72 -20.34
N SER A 155 3.09 8.42 -21.61
CA SER A 155 3.31 7.04 -22.08
C SER A 155 4.62 6.47 -21.58
N ILE A 156 5.70 7.28 -21.57
CA ILE A 156 7.00 6.90 -21.02
C ILE A 156 6.88 6.67 -19.51
N MET A 157 6.21 7.57 -18.77
CA MET A 157 6.00 7.39 -17.33
C MET A 157 5.23 6.10 -17.02
N MET A 158 4.16 5.82 -17.76
CA MET A 158 3.42 4.56 -17.63
C MET A 158 4.31 3.34 -17.92
N PHE A 159 5.10 3.40 -18.99
CA PHE A 159 6.01 2.32 -19.36
C PHE A 159 7.03 2.05 -18.25
N LEU A 160 7.62 3.09 -17.65
CA LEU A 160 8.57 2.95 -16.55
C LEU A 160 7.91 2.32 -15.31
N VAL A 161 6.67 2.72 -14.99
CA VAL A 161 5.91 2.13 -13.87
C VAL A 161 5.66 0.65 -14.10
N VAL A 162 5.20 0.26 -15.31
CA VAL A 162 4.99 -1.15 -15.67
C VAL A 162 6.31 -1.92 -15.64
N PHE A 163 7.39 -1.35 -16.16
CA PHE A 163 8.71 -1.99 -16.16
C PHE A 163 9.21 -2.29 -14.73
N VAL A 164 9.03 -1.35 -13.80
CA VAL A 164 9.38 -1.56 -12.38
C VAL A 164 8.47 -2.62 -11.76
N ALA A 165 7.16 -2.58 -12.02
CA ALA A 165 6.20 -3.55 -11.50
C ALA A 165 6.52 -4.99 -11.95
N GLU A 166 6.91 -5.20 -13.21
CA GLU A 166 7.28 -6.51 -13.73
C GLU A 166 8.67 -6.98 -13.26
N SER A 167 9.52 -6.06 -12.80
CA SER A 167 10.89 -6.37 -12.35
C SER A 167 10.96 -6.76 -10.87
N VAL A 168 9.97 -6.36 -10.05
CA VAL A 168 9.91 -6.65 -8.61
C VAL A 168 8.69 -7.52 -8.32
N PRO A 169 8.81 -8.87 -8.38
CA PRO A 169 7.67 -9.78 -8.38
C PRO A 169 7.04 -10.02 -7.00
N THR A 170 7.66 -9.54 -5.91
CA THR A 170 7.19 -9.80 -4.54
C THR A 170 6.47 -8.59 -3.97
N PHE A 171 5.20 -8.77 -3.64
CA PHE A 171 4.29 -7.71 -3.21
C PHE A 171 4.55 -7.28 -1.76
N GLY A 172 4.73 -8.26 -0.86
CA GLY A 172 4.85 -8.01 0.59
C GLY A 172 6.03 -7.12 0.98
N PRO A 173 7.29 -7.51 0.70
CA PRO A 173 8.47 -6.72 1.05
C PRO A 173 8.47 -5.31 0.47
N LEU A 174 7.96 -5.14 -0.77
CA LEU A 174 7.86 -3.84 -1.42
C LEU A 174 6.89 -2.90 -0.68
N VAL A 175 5.69 -3.39 -0.35
CA VAL A 175 4.69 -2.65 0.42
C VAL A 175 5.25 -2.20 1.77
N ASN A 176 5.97 -3.08 2.46
CA ASN A 176 6.58 -2.78 3.76
C ASN A 176 7.67 -1.71 3.65
N LEU A 177 8.49 -1.78 2.59
CA LEU A 177 9.54 -0.81 2.33
C LEU A 177 8.95 0.58 2.02
N VAL A 178 8.01 0.66 1.09
CA VAL A 178 7.38 1.93 0.69
C VAL A 178 6.61 2.55 1.87
N GLY A 179 5.87 1.74 2.62
CA GLY A 179 5.17 2.16 3.82
C GLY A 179 6.08 2.71 4.92
N GLY A 180 7.15 1.98 5.25
CA GLY A 180 8.11 2.38 6.27
C GLY A 180 8.99 3.58 5.88
N SER A 181 9.20 3.81 4.57
CA SER A 181 10.09 4.87 4.08
C SER A 181 9.30 6.10 3.60
N THR A 182 8.96 6.14 2.31
CA THR A 182 8.38 7.30 1.64
C THR A 182 7.07 7.73 2.27
N ILE A 183 6.18 6.79 2.60
CA ILE A 183 4.86 7.11 3.16
C ILE A 183 5.00 7.64 4.59
N THR A 184 5.93 7.11 5.38
CA THR A 184 6.20 7.66 6.72
C THR A 184 6.70 9.11 6.64
N LEU A 185 7.54 9.42 5.66
CA LEU A 185 8.00 10.80 5.44
C LEU A 185 6.86 11.72 4.99
N THR A 186 6.07 11.32 3.99
CA THR A 186 5.01 12.16 3.41
C THR A 186 3.77 12.27 4.27
N ALA A 187 3.46 11.28 5.11
CA ALA A 187 2.29 11.28 5.98
C ALA A 187 2.56 11.86 7.37
N ILE A 188 3.77 11.70 7.92
CA ILE A 188 4.10 12.08 9.30
C ILE A 188 5.08 13.24 9.35
N VAL A 189 6.26 13.10 8.73
CA VAL A 189 7.38 14.02 8.92
C VAL A 189 7.17 15.35 8.16
N PHE A 190 6.93 15.28 6.86
CA PHE A 190 6.81 16.47 6.00
C PHE A 190 5.60 17.35 6.35
N PRO A 191 4.39 16.82 6.61
CA PRO A 191 3.26 17.68 7.01
C PRO A 191 3.51 18.42 8.31
N CYS A 192 4.19 17.77 9.27
CA CYS A 192 4.59 18.40 10.53
C CYS A 192 5.58 19.54 10.30
N LEU A 193 6.62 19.30 9.49
CA LEU A 193 7.61 20.31 9.13
C LEU A 193 6.93 21.49 8.40
N PHE A 194 6.19 21.21 7.33
CA PHE A 194 5.51 22.25 6.55
C PHE A 194 4.52 23.05 7.38
N ASN A 195 3.78 22.42 8.30
CA ASN A 195 2.85 23.14 9.17
C ASN A 195 3.53 24.20 10.02
N VAL A 196 4.71 23.86 10.56
CA VAL A 196 5.47 24.76 11.44
C VAL A 196 6.15 25.86 10.62
N TYR A 197 6.72 25.52 9.46
CA TYR A 197 7.33 26.49 8.54
C TYR A 197 6.30 27.50 8.00
N LEU A 198 5.17 27.03 7.49
CA LEU A 198 4.12 27.89 6.93
C LEU A 198 3.52 28.83 7.99
N LYS A 199 3.32 28.34 9.22
CA LYS A 199 2.84 29.20 10.32
C LYS A 199 3.86 30.25 10.76
N ALA A 200 5.15 29.92 10.72
CA ALA A 200 6.18 30.90 11.02
C ALA A 200 6.25 31.98 9.91
N GLN A 201 6.02 31.60 8.65
CA GLN A 201 5.99 32.50 7.50
C GLN A 201 4.76 33.42 7.48
N GLU A 202 3.60 32.99 8.01
CA GLU A 202 2.38 33.84 8.10
C GLU A 202 2.60 35.14 8.89
N HIS A 203 3.60 35.17 9.77
CA HIS A 203 3.99 36.34 10.55
C HIS A 203 5.09 37.20 9.90
N GLU A 204 5.60 36.81 8.74
CA GLU A 204 6.61 37.54 7.97
C GLU A 204 5.96 38.39 6.87
N THR A 205 6.54 39.56 6.60
CA THR A 205 6.09 40.45 5.50
C THR A 205 6.86 40.20 4.20
N GLU A 206 7.95 39.43 4.27
CA GLU A 206 8.82 39.05 3.15
C GLU A 206 8.84 37.52 2.99
N ASP A 207 8.87 37.01 1.76
CA ASP A 207 8.99 35.58 1.43
C ASP A 207 10.41 35.04 1.74
N ARG A 208 10.82 35.11 3.00
CA ARG A 208 12.07 34.54 3.50
C ARG A 208 11.79 33.27 4.30
N ILE A 209 12.67 32.28 4.14
CA ILE A 209 12.61 31.03 4.91
C ILE A 209 12.85 31.40 6.40
N PRO A 210 11.90 31.12 7.31
CA PRO A 210 12.03 31.50 8.71
C PRO A 210 13.11 30.69 9.42
N THR A 211 13.91 31.36 10.25
CA THR A 211 14.94 30.72 11.08
C THR A 211 14.33 29.80 12.13
N LEU A 212 15.02 28.70 12.49
CA LEU A 212 14.62 27.75 13.53
C LEU A 212 14.25 28.41 14.87
N GLU A 213 14.99 29.45 15.28
CA GLU A 213 14.70 30.19 16.51
C GLU A 213 13.32 30.86 16.47
N LYS A 214 12.95 31.41 15.31
CA LYS A 214 11.68 32.10 15.11
C LYS A 214 10.51 31.13 15.01
N ILE A 215 10.73 29.97 14.40
CA ILE A 215 9.80 28.84 14.40
C ILE A 215 9.42 28.45 15.84
N VAL A 216 10.43 28.34 16.72
CA VAL A 216 10.24 27.96 18.12
C VAL A 216 9.53 29.07 18.90
N SER A 217 9.83 30.34 18.63
CA SER A 217 9.19 31.47 19.32
C SER A 217 7.73 31.70 18.90
N SER A 218 7.42 31.50 17.62
CA SER A 218 6.10 31.78 17.05
C SER A 218 5.07 30.67 17.29
N THR A 219 5.53 29.45 17.58
CA THR A 219 4.63 28.30 17.79
C THR A 219 4.30 28.12 19.28
N PRO A 220 3.02 27.94 19.66
CA PRO A 220 2.68 27.63 21.05
C PRO A 220 3.44 26.39 21.55
N LYS A 221 4.13 26.52 22.70
CA LYS A 221 4.92 25.44 23.30
C LYS A 221 4.23 24.06 23.35
N PRO A 222 2.95 23.92 23.76
CA PRO A 222 2.31 22.60 23.79
C PRO A 222 2.16 21.99 22.39
N LYS A 223 1.87 22.81 21.38
CA LYS A 223 1.77 22.37 19.99
C LYS A 223 3.14 21.96 19.43
N LEU A 224 4.18 22.73 19.74
CA LEU A 224 5.54 22.43 19.32
C LEU A 224 6.05 21.11 19.92
N ILE A 225 5.78 20.86 21.20
CA ILE A 225 6.12 19.58 21.87
C ILE A 225 5.41 18.43 21.16
N LEU A 226 4.10 18.55 20.92
CA LEU A 226 3.34 17.51 20.24
C LEU A 226 3.89 17.20 18.84
N ILE A 227 4.15 18.23 18.03
CA ILE A 227 4.70 18.07 16.67
C ILE A 227 6.09 17.43 16.72
N THR A 228 6.93 17.85 17.67
CA THR A 228 8.26 17.28 17.85
C THR A 228 8.18 15.80 18.22
N LEU A 229 7.28 15.43 19.13
CA LEU A 229 7.04 14.02 19.50
C LEU A 229 6.57 13.19 18.30
N ILE A 230 5.64 13.71 17.50
CA ILE A 230 5.14 13.03 16.30
C ILE A 230 6.26 12.84 15.27
N MET A 231 7.10 13.87 15.05
CA MET A 231 8.22 13.77 14.12
C MET A 231 9.28 12.78 14.61
N VAL A 232 9.64 12.82 15.90
CA VAL A 232 10.59 11.86 16.50
C VAL A 232 10.06 10.44 16.37
N PHE A 233 8.78 10.23 16.70
CA PHE A 233 8.13 8.94 16.50
C PHE A 233 8.18 8.51 15.03
N GLY A 234 7.78 9.37 14.10
CA GLY A 234 7.78 9.07 12.66
C GLY A 234 9.17 8.71 12.13
N VAL A 235 10.21 9.44 12.53
CA VAL A 235 11.59 9.15 12.12
C VAL A 235 12.07 7.82 12.71
N VAL A 236 11.87 7.58 14.01
CA VAL A 236 12.31 6.33 14.65
C VAL A 236 11.54 5.13 14.11
N ALA A 237 10.21 5.23 14.03
CA ALA A 237 9.34 4.18 13.52
C ALA A 237 9.62 3.90 12.04
N GLY A 238 9.73 4.94 11.21
CA GLY A 238 9.99 4.82 9.78
C GLY A 238 11.36 4.22 9.48
N THR A 239 12.41 4.69 10.15
CA THR A 239 13.76 4.12 9.99
C THR A 239 13.83 2.67 10.44
N ALA A 240 13.20 2.31 11.55
CA ALA A 240 13.16 0.92 12.04
C ALA A 240 12.35 -0.01 11.12
N ALA A 241 11.20 0.45 10.60
CA ALA A 241 10.39 -0.30 9.63
C ALA A 241 11.13 -0.47 8.30
N THR A 242 11.74 0.60 7.80
CA THR A 242 12.55 0.58 6.57
C THR A 242 13.73 -0.37 6.70
N TYR A 243 14.48 -0.30 7.81
CA TYR A 243 15.58 -1.22 8.06
C TYR A 243 15.12 -2.68 8.08
N SER A 244 13.99 -2.95 8.74
CA SER A 244 13.40 -4.31 8.79
C SER A 244 12.96 -4.78 7.40
N ALA A 245 12.32 -3.90 6.61
CA ALA A 245 11.89 -4.20 5.25
C ALA A 245 13.07 -4.41 4.28
N ILE A 246 14.16 -3.65 4.41
CA ILE A 246 15.38 -3.86 3.61
C ILE A 246 15.99 -5.22 3.94
N LYS A 247 16.05 -5.58 5.22
CA LYS A 247 16.56 -6.89 5.64
C LYS A 247 15.71 -8.01 5.03
N ASP A 248 14.39 -7.90 5.12
CA ASP A 248 13.44 -8.86 4.55
C ASP A 248 13.59 -8.98 3.03
N LEU A 249 13.68 -7.83 2.33
CA LEU A 249 13.89 -7.75 0.89
C LEU A 249 15.23 -8.39 0.47
N SER A 250 16.30 -8.19 1.26
CA SER A 250 17.63 -8.74 0.97
C SER A 250 17.70 -10.27 1.09
N THR A 251 16.82 -10.86 1.91
CA THR A 251 16.72 -12.30 2.09
C THR A 251 15.68 -12.95 1.18
N THR A 252 14.91 -12.14 0.45
CA THR A 252 13.85 -12.63 -0.43
C THR A 252 14.43 -13.10 -1.76
N HIS A 253 14.08 -14.33 -2.17
CA HIS A 253 14.40 -14.84 -3.49
C HIS A 253 13.37 -14.30 -4.49
N PHE A 254 13.80 -13.41 -5.38
CA PHE A 254 12.92 -12.89 -6.43
C PHE A 254 12.62 -13.97 -7.47
N ALA A 255 11.34 -14.08 -7.83
CA ALA A 255 10.94 -14.83 -9.01
C ALA A 255 11.58 -14.21 -10.27
N MET A 256 11.77 -15.02 -11.31
CA MET A 256 12.29 -14.51 -12.56
C MET A 256 11.27 -13.56 -13.21
N PRO A 257 11.67 -12.35 -13.66
CA PRO A 257 10.77 -11.44 -14.34
C PRO A 257 10.12 -12.08 -15.57
N CYS A 258 8.85 -11.80 -15.79
CA CYS A 258 8.05 -12.48 -16.83
C CYS A 258 8.60 -12.23 -18.25
N TYR A 259 9.22 -11.07 -18.48
CA TYR A 259 9.81 -10.69 -19.77
C TYR A 259 11.13 -11.41 -20.08
N ILE A 260 11.73 -12.09 -19.09
CA ILE A 260 12.93 -12.92 -19.26
C ILE A 260 12.54 -14.39 -19.53
N LEU A 261 11.37 -14.84 -19.08
CA LEU A 261 10.89 -16.21 -19.23
C LEU A 261 10.95 -16.74 -20.68
N PRO A 262 10.57 -15.99 -21.73
CA PRO A 262 10.67 -16.48 -23.12
C PRO A 262 12.11 -16.78 -23.58
N PHE A 263 13.11 -16.19 -22.91
CA PHE A 263 14.54 -16.34 -23.23
C PHE A 263 15.22 -17.42 -22.38
N VAL A 264 14.52 -17.98 -21.39
CA VAL A 264 15.01 -19.04 -20.52
C VAL A 264 14.28 -20.32 -20.86
N SER A 265 14.99 -21.27 -21.44
CA SER A 265 14.43 -22.58 -21.83
C SER A 265 14.09 -23.39 -20.57
N THR A 266 12.82 -23.42 -20.17
CA THR A 266 12.32 -24.42 -19.20
C THR A 266 11.16 -25.24 -19.78
N PRO A 267 11.15 -26.57 -19.51
CA PRO A 267 10.12 -27.48 -20.00
C PRO A 267 8.78 -27.24 -19.31
N GLU A 268 7.71 -27.68 -19.98
CA GLU A 268 6.29 -27.61 -19.64
C GLU A 268 5.98 -27.41 -18.14
N VAL A 269 5.46 -26.21 -17.80
CA VAL A 269 4.69 -26.01 -16.57
C VAL A 269 3.33 -26.65 -16.80
N THR A 270 3.15 -27.88 -16.34
CA THR A 270 1.81 -28.45 -16.13
C THR A 270 1.08 -27.56 -15.13
N SER A 271 0.18 -26.72 -15.63
CA SER A 271 -0.64 -25.79 -14.87
C SER A 271 -1.75 -26.52 -14.11
N VAL A 272 -1.37 -27.34 -13.12
CA VAL A 272 -2.30 -27.59 -12.02
C VAL A 272 -2.33 -26.29 -11.23
N SER A 273 -3.48 -25.61 -11.26
CA SER A 273 -3.76 -24.42 -10.45
C SER A 273 -3.70 -24.79 -8.97
N ALA A 274 -2.49 -24.93 -8.43
CA ALA A 274 -2.27 -25.27 -7.05
C ALA A 274 -2.81 -24.12 -6.17
N ILE A 275 -3.59 -24.48 -5.16
CA ILE A 275 -4.24 -23.59 -4.22
C ILE A 275 -3.34 -23.50 -2.99
N ARG A 276 -3.21 -22.32 -2.37
CA ARG A 276 -2.46 -22.17 -1.13
C ARG A 276 -3.30 -22.74 0.02
N CYS A 277 -2.97 -23.96 0.44
CA CYS A 277 -3.72 -24.63 1.50
C CYS A 277 -3.33 -24.16 2.91
N CYS A 278 -4.17 -24.47 3.88
CA CYS A 278 -4.00 -24.03 5.27
C CYS A 278 -3.09 -24.97 6.07
N GLY A 279 -2.67 -24.51 7.24
CA GLY A 279 -1.85 -25.28 8.17
C GLY A 279 -0.34 -25.10 7.95
N PRO A 280 0.48 -25.57 8.90
CA PRO A 280 1.93 -25.34 8.90
C PRO A 280 2.66 -25.96 7.71
N ALA A 281 2.12 -27.04 7.14
CA ALA A 281 2.66 -27.72 5.97
C ALA A 281 1.90 -27.40 4.68
N PHE A 282 1.01 -26.40 4.67
CA PHE A 282 0.18 -26.02 3.51
C PHE A 282 -0.54 -27.22 2.85
N ASN A 283 -1.06 -28.16 3.64
CA ASN A 283 -1.65 -29.41 3.16
C ASN A 283 -3.12 -29.61 3.56
N VAL A 284 -3.73 -28.65 4.27
CA VAL A 284 -5.13 -28.72 4.71
C VAL A 284 -6.03 -27.98 3.73
N SER A 285 -6.86 -28.73 3.01
CA SER A 285 -7.91 -28.18 2.15
C SER A 285 -9.28 -28.22 2.85
N SER A 286 -10.01 -27.10 2.86
CA SER A 286 -11.39 -26.98 3.32
C SER A 286 -12.37 -27.85 2.52
N ARG A 287 -11.95 -28.31 1.33
CA ARG A 287 -12.73 -29.16 0.43
C ARG A 287 -12.30 -30.63 0.40
N GLY A 288 -11.32 -31.03 1.21
CA GLY A 288 -10.97 -32.43 1.43
C GLY A 288 -10.16 -33.12 0.31
N THR A 289 -9.73 -32.40 -0.72
CA THR A 289 -8.82 -32.91 -1.77
C THR A 289 -7.43 -32.30 -1.59
N PRO A 290 -6.47 -32.99 -0.95
CA PRO A 290 -5.12 -32.45 -0.73
C PRO A 290 -4.27 -32.36 -2.02
N ASP A 291 -4.66 -33.07 -3.09
CA ASP A 291 -3.95 -33.08 -4.38
C ASP A 291 -3.93 -31.73 -5.12
N VAL A 292 -4.76 -30.77 -4.67
CA VAL A 292 -4.84 -29.41 -5.23
C VAL A 292 -4.01 -28.39 -4.45
N CYS A 293 -3.36 -28.79 -3.36
CA CYS A 293 -2.54 -27.90 -2.54
C CYS A 293 -1.15 -27.70 -3.15
N PHE A 294 -0.58 -26.49 -3.04
CA PHE A 294 0.85 -26.27 -3.28
C PHE A 294 1.67 -27.14 -2.31
N GLY A 295 2.37 -28.14 -2.86
CA GLY A 295 3.36 -28.96 -2.15
C GLY A 295 4.78 -28.50 -2.42
#